data_AF-A0A4Q6XF17-F1
#
_entry.id   AF-A0A4Q6XF17-F1
#
_cell.length_a   1.000
_cell.length_b   1.000
_cell.length_c   1.000
_cell.angle_alpha   90.00
_cell.angle_beta   90.00
_cell.angle_gamma   90.00
#
_symmetry.space_group_name_H-M   'P 1'
#
loop_
_entity.id
_entity.type
_entity.pdbx_description
1 polymer ?
#
loop_
_entity_poly.entity_id
_entity_poly.type
_entity_poly.pdbx_seq_one_letter_code
_entity_poly.pdbx_strand_id
1 'polypeptide(L)'
;MPWETDQFCKDLQKFADIIMRYDDNGYVSSGLSALYRVSGQIRKEGNLRHQIDDVVLTVHKKISGTRPIEVKSLNIYIECLCNVDLSLNTDQQDLISEYGLQLVIIGDADGREYVNCWHLDKDIPPQEGDTHNTIHPSYHFQAGGDGLEGKDTGQLLLVTAPRLPHPPMDIFLAIHFVICNFFNKRDYPFVKNLFEDVDYQDILDRAKQRMFIPYFRAFNEDCKHLDFNLGKVFPLAVLL
;
A
#
# COMPACT_ATOMS: atom_id res chain seq x y z
N MET A 1 -5.90 -4.07 -21.12
CA MET A 1 -5.08 -4.67 -20.05
C MET A 1 -5.24 -3.87 -18.77
N PRO A 2 -5.11 -4.46 -17.57
CA PRO A 2 -5.27 -3.75 -16.30
C PRO A 2 -4.33 -2.54 -16.13
N TRP A 3 -3.16 -2.59 -16.78
CA TRP A 3 -2.10 -1.57 -16.77
C TRP A 3 -2.11 -0.68 -18.03
N GLU A 4 -3.28 -0.18 -18.44
CA GLU A 4 -3.37 0.78 -19.55
C GLU A 4 -2.94 2.17 -19.06
N THR A 5 -1.89 2.74 -19.66
CA THR A 5 -1.22 3.97 -19.20
C THR A 5 -2.15 5.17 -19.16
N ASP A 6 -2.97 5.37 -20.20
CA ASP A 6 -3.87 6.52 -20.28
C ASP A 6 -4.97 6.43 -19.21
N GLN A 7 -5.53 5.24 -19.01
CA GLN A 7 -6.53 4.97 -17.98
C GLN A 7 -5.93 5.13 -16.59
N PHE A 8 -4.72 4.62 -16.32
CA PHE A 8 -4.06 4.78 -15.02
C PHE A 8 -3.85 6.26 -14.69
N CYS A 9 -3.39 7.05 -15.67
CA CYS A 9 -3.21 8.49 -15.48
C CYS A 9 -4.53 9.24 -15.26
N LYS A 10 -5.62 8.82 -15.92
CA LYS A 10 -6.97 9.36 -15.67
C LYS A 10 -7.45 9.00 -14.27
N ASP A 11 -7.24 7.75 -13.85
CA ASP A 11 -7.60 7.27 -12.52
C ASP A 11 -6.88 8.06 -11.44
N LEU A 12 -5.58 8.37 -11.59
CA LEU A 12 -4.83 9.19 -10.63
C LEU A 12 -5.48 10.56 -10.38
N GLN A 13 -5.81 11.27 -11.46
CA GLN A 13 -6.42 12.61 -11.37
C GLN A 13 -7.84 12.52 -10.81
N LYS A 14 -8.64 11.59 -11.36
CA LYS A 14 -10.03 11.42 -10.98
C LYS A 14 -10.19 10.97 -9.53
N PHE A 15 -9.31 10.09 -9.04
CA PHE A 15 -9.30 9.66 -7.64
C PHE A 15 -9.04 10.82 -6.69
N ALA A 16 -8.06 11.68 -7.03
CA ALA A 16 -7.79 12.90 -6.27
C ALA A 16 -9.01 13.84 -6.28
N ASP A 17 -9.61 14.09 -7.45
CA ASP A 17 -10.80 14.94 -7.58
C ASP A 17 -11.97 14.43 -6.73
N ILE A 18 -12.21 13.11 -6.70
CA ILE A 18 -13.30 12.51 -5.94
C ILE A 18 -13.06 12.65 -4.43
N ILE A 19 -11.84 12.37 -3.96
CA ILE A 19 -11.54 12.52 -2.53
C ILE A 19 -11.65 13.99 -2.13
N MET A 20 -11.09 14.91 -2.91
CA MET A 20 -11.20 16.37 -2.69
C MET A 20 -12.65 16.85 -2.63
N ARG A 21 -13.56 16.22 -3.40
CA ARG A 21 -14.99 16.56 -3.38
C ARG A 21 -15.68 16.20 -2.07
N TYR A 22 -15.28 15.10 -1.42
CA TYR A 22 -15.97 14.60 -0.22
C TYR A 22 -15.28 15.02 1.07
N ASP A 23 -13.95 15.16 1.07
CA ASP A 23 -13.16 15.51 2.24
C ASP A 23 -12.89 17.03 2.32
N ASP A 24 -13.93 17.77 2.69
CA ASP A 24 -13.87 19.24 2.85
C ASP A 24 -12.90 19.70 3.95
N ASN A 25 -12.56 18.83 4.90
CA ASN A 25 -11.73 19.18 6.05
C ASN A 25 -10.22 18.96 5.79
N GLY A 26 -9.85 18.44 4.61
CA GLY A 26 -8.43 18.28 4.27
C GLY A 26 -7.74 17.09 4.95
N TYR A 27 -8.49 16.13 5.49
CA TYR A 27 -7.95 14.99 6.22
C TYR A 27 -7.14 14.04 5.33
N VAL A 28 -7.53 13.91 4.06
CA VAL A 28 -6.93 13.05 3.04
C VAL A 28 -6.54 13.89 1.83
N SER A 29 -7.36 14.89 1.48
CA SER A 29 -7.24 15.65 0.24
C SER A 29 -6.00 16.55 0.17
N SER A 30 -5.40 16.92 1.32
CA SER A 30 -4.25 17.82 1.40
C SER A 30 -2.97 17.29 0.75
N GLY A 31 -2.79 15.97 0.66
CA GLY A 31 -1.61 15.34 0.04
C GLY A 31 -1.78 14.93 -1.43
N LEU A 32 -2.97 15.08 -2.03
CA LEU A 32 -3.28 14.42 -3.31
C LEU A 32 -2.76 15.17 -4.56
N SER A 33 -2.15 16.36 -4.38
CA SER A 33 -1.48 17.08 -5.47
C SER A 33 -0.39 16.23 -6.14
N ALA A 34 0.24 15.32 -5.39
CA ALA A 34 1.22 14.36 -5.89
C ALA A 34 0.65 13.48 -7.02
N LEU A 35 -0.63 13.10 -6.98
CA LEU A 35 -1.26 12.24 -7.99
C LEU A 35 -1.35 12.94 -9.35
N TYR A 36 -1.65 14.24 -9.38
CA TYR A 36 -1.65 15.02 -10.62
C TYR A 36 -0.24 15.17 -11.19
N ARG A 37 0.75 15.44 -10.33
CA ARG A 37 2.17 15.57 -10.71
C ARG A 37 2.66 14.28 -11.37
N VAL A 38 2.42 13.14 -10.73
CA VAL A 38 2.83 11.82 -11.25
C VAL A 38 2.10 11.45 -12.53
N SER A 39 0.79 11.73 -12.62
CA SER A 39 0.04 11.55 -13.87
C SER A 39 0.67 12.33 -15.03
N GLY A 40 1.11 13.57 -14.79
CA GLY A 40 1.83 14.37 -15.79
C GLY A 40 3.19 13.80 -16.18
N GLN A 41 3.94 13.26 -15.21
CA GLN A 41 5.25 12.62 -15.44
C GLN A 41 5.12 11.36 -16.30
N ILE A 42 4.23 10.44 -15.93
CA ILE A 42 3.95 9.21 -16.68
C ILE A 42 3.60 9.52 -18.13
N ARG A 43 2.69 10.48 -18.36
CA ARG A 43 2.29 10.90 -19.72
C ARG A 43 3.44 11.46 -20.54
N LYS A 44 4.36 12.19 -19.90
CA LYS A 44 5.53 12.79 -20.56
C LYS A 44 6.57 11.73 -20.92
N GLU A 45 6.80 10.77 -20.02
CA GLU A 45 7.85 9.76 -20.18
C GLU A 45 7.39 8.55 -21.01
N GLY A 46 6.08 8.32 -21.11
CA GLY A 46 5.51 7.24 -21.92
C GLY A 46 5.73 5.84 -21.33
N ASN A 47 6.11 5.74 -20.05
CA ASN A 47 6.28 4.49 -19.33
C ASN A 47 5.52 4.54 -17.98
N LEU A 48 5.24 3.38 -17.39
CA LEU A 48 4.53 3.25 -16.12
C LEU A 48 5.48 3.13 -14.92
N ARG A 49 6.55 3.93 -14.92
CA ARG A 49 7.39 4.12 -13.74
C ARG A 49 6.89 5.32 -12.95
N HIS A 50 6.63 5.13 -11.67
CA HIS A 50 6.22 6.22 -10.80
C HIS A 50 6.73 6.07 -9.38
N GLN A 51 7.12 7.21 -8.83
CA GLN A 51 7.37 7.39 -7.42
C GLN A 51 6.41 8.46 -6.92
N ILE A 52 5.51 8.07 -6.03
CA ILE A 52 4.52 8.93 -5.40
C ILE A 52 4.96 9.10 -3.96
N ASP A 53 5.58 10.24 -3.71
CA ASP A 53 5.86 10.76 -2.37
C ASP A 53 4.86 11.90 -2.07
N ASP A 54 4.76 12.30 -0.80
CA ASP A 54 3.95 13.43 -0.31
C ASP A 54 2.43 13.17 -0.14
N VAL A 55 1.95 11.93 -0.24
CA VAL A 55 0.56 11.62 0.13
C VAL A 55 0.46 11.49 1.64
N VAL A 56 -0.28 12.39 2.28
CA VAL A 56 -0.44 12.42 3.74
C VAL A 56 -1.92 12.38 4.11
N LEU A 57 -2.28 11.47 5.02
CA LEU A 57 -3.60 11.37 5.62
C LEU A 57 -3.49 11.74 7.10
N THR A 58 -4.22 12.77 7.52
CA THR A 58 -4.24 13.28 8.89
C THR A 58 -5.47 12.78 9.64
N VAL A 59 -5.23 12.01 10.69
CA VAL A 59 -6.26 11.50 11.60
C VAL A 59 -6.27 12.38 12.86
N HIS A 60 -7.26 13.26 13.00
CA HIS A 60 -7.38 14.16 14.18
C HIS A 60 -8.07 13.51 15.39
N LYS A 61 -8.08 12.19 15.45
CA LYS A 61 -8.68 11.42 16.54
C LYS A 61 -7.70 10.36 17.03
N LYS A 62 -7.69 10.18 18.34
CA LYS A 62 -6.95 9.09 18.96
C LYS A 62 -7.50 7.77 18.46
N ILE A 63 -6.59 6.90 18.04
CA ILE A 63 -6.93 5.55 17.60
C ILE A 63 -6.87 4.61 18.81
N SER A 64 -7.82 3.68 18.88
CA SER A 64 -7.84 2.71 19.98
C SER A 64 -6.55 1.89 19.98
N GLY A 65 -6.01 1.60 21.15
CA GLY A 65 -4.74 0.87 21.28
C GLY A 65 -3.47 1.71 21.05
N THR A 66 -3.59 2.96 20.58
CA THR A 66 -2.40 3.83 20.41
C THR A 66 -1.70 4.05 21.75
N ARG A 67 -0.39 3.77 21.75
CA ARG A 67 0.56 4.12 22.81
C ARG A 67 1.70 4.93 22.18
N PRO A 68 2.16 5.99 22.86
CA PRO A 68 1.72 6.47 24.18
C PRO A 68 0.31 7.11 24.15
N ILE A 69 -0.36 7.18 25.31
CA ILE A 69 -1.79 7.56 25.40
C ILE A 69 -2.05 9.05 25.09
N GLU A 70 -1.00 9.85 25.23
CA GLU A 70 -0.93 11.28 25.02
C GLU A 70 -1.03 11.65 23.54
N VAL A 71 -0.72 10.71 22.62
CA VAL A 71 -0.87 10.89 21.18
C VAL A 71 -2.37 10.92 20.83
N LYS A 72 -2.83 12.07 20.32
CA LYS A 72 -4.24 12.34 20.02
C LYS A 72 -4.56 12.43 18.52
N SER A 73 -3.53 12.50 17.69
CA SER A 73 -3.65 12.58 16.24
C SER A 73 -2.47 11.89 15.59
N LEU A 74 -2.66 11.45 14.35
CA LEU A 74 -1.63 10.80 13.54
C LEU A 74 -1.58 11.43 12.16
N ASN A 75 -0.38 11.59 11.62
CA ASN A 75 -0.12 11.83 10.22
C ASN A 75 0.37 10.52 9.60
N ILE A 76 -0.26 10.07 8.53
CA ILE A 76 0.08 8.82 7.84
C ILE A 76 0.56 9.19 6.45
N TYR A 77 1.86 9.09 6.24
CA TYR A 77 2.54 9.33 4.98
C TYR A 77 2.57 8.05 4.17
N ILE A 78 2.22 8.13 2.89
CA ILE A 78 2.27 7.02 1.93
C ILE A 78 3.33 7.36 0.89
N GLU A 79 4.31 6.47 0.77
CA GLU A 79 5.35 6.51 -0.26
C GLU A 79 5.19 5.27 -1.13
N CYS A 80 5.04 5.45 -2.43
CA CYS A 80 4.79 4.35 -3.37
C CYS A 80 5.71 4.46 -4.58
N LEU A 81 6.58 3.47 -4.75
CA LEU A 81 7.39 3.25 -5.93
C LEU A 81 6.86 2.03 -6.68
N CYS A 82 6.58 2.20 -7.97
CA CYS A 82 6.19 1.10 -8.83
C CYS A 82 6.67 1.33 -10.25
N ASN A 83 7.32 0.31 -10.82
CA ASN A 83 7.69 0.27 -12.23
C ASN A 83 7.03 -0.94 -12.89
N VAL A 84 6.35 -0.71 -14.01
CA VAL A 84 5.65 -1.75 -14.76
C VAL A 84 6.28 -1.93 -16.14
N ASP A 85 6.73 -3.14 -16.41
CA ASP A 85 7.25 -3.55 -17.71
C ASP A 85 6.13 -4.12 -18.58
N LEU A 86 5.61 -3.27 -19.47
CA LEU A 86 4.53 -3.63 -20.39
C LEU A 86 4.97 -4.55 -21.54
N SER A 87 6.27 -4.87 -21.65
CA SER A 87 6.77 -5.83 -22.64
C SER A 87 6.58 -7.29 -22.22
N LEU A 88 6.33 -7.54 -20.93
CA LEU A 88 6.17 -8.87 -20.36
C LEU A 88 4.77 -9.46 -20.64
N ASN A 89 4.70 -10.79 -20.69
CA ASN A 89 3.42 -11.50 -20.86
C ASN A 89 2.70 -11.63 -19.50
N THR A 90 1.63 -10.87 -19.31
CA THR A 90 0.85 -10.84 -18.06
C THR A 90 0.23 -12.19 -17.64
N ASP A 91 0.08 -13.14 -18.56
CA ASP A 91 -0.45 -14.48 -18.23
C ASP A 91 0.64 -15.41 -17.67
N GLN A 92 1.91 -15.03 -17.82
CA GLN A 92 3.06 -15.85 -17.42
C GLN A 92 3.96 -15.17 -16.40
N GLN A 93 4.04 -13.84 -16.41
CA GLN A 93 5.02 -13.07 -15.65
C GLN A 93 4.37 -11.89 -14.95
N ASP A 94 4.97 -11.53 -13.81
CA ASP A 94 4.58 -10.36 -13.06
C ASP A 94 5.13 -9.12 -13.76
N LEU A 95 4.23 -8.22 -14.18
CA LEU A 95 4.61 -7.01 -14.91
C LEU A 95 5.36 -6.00 -14.01
N ILE A 96 5.28 -6.15 -12.69
CA ILE A 96 5.91 -5.23 -11.75
C ILE A 96 7.39 -5.58 -11.62
N SER A 97 8.27 -4.73 -12.16
CA SER A 97 9.73 -4.93 -12.15
C SER A 97 10.42 -4.27 -10.96
N GLU A 98 9.82 -3.22 -10.39
CA GLU A 98 10.29 -2.50 -9.21
C GLU A 98 9.07 -2.17 -8.34
N TYR A 99 9.15 -2.40 -7.03
CA TYR A 99 8.04 -2.17 -6.12
C TYR A 99 8.52 -1.82 -4.72
N GLY A 100 7.91 -0.77 -4.15
CA GLY A 100 8.01 -0.44 -2.74
C GLY A 100 6.80 0.38 -2.31
N LEU A 101 6.20 0.02 -1.19
CA LEU A 101 5.14 0.77 -0.55
C LEU A 101 5.48 0.92 0.93
N GLN A 102 5.49 2.17 1.39
CA GLN A 102 5.79 2.50 2.77
C GLN A 102 4.70 3.37 3.35
N LEU A 103 4.27 3.03 4.57
CA LEU A 103 3.38 3.83 5.40
C LEU A 103 4.17 4.31 6.62
N VAL A 104 4.45 5.60 6.71
CA VAL A 104 5.07 6.21 7.89
C VAL A 104 3.97 6.88 8.70
N ILE A 105 3.79 6.44 9.94
CA ILE A 105 2.79 6.94 10.88
C ILE A 105 3.51 7.76 11.94
N ILE A 106 3.20 9.04 12.00
CA ILE A 106 3.77 10.00 12.94
C ILE A 106 2.69 10.49 13.88
N GLY A 107 2.92 10.38 15.19
CA GLY A 107 2.09 10.97 16.23
C GLY A 107 2.90 11.92 17.10
N ASP A 108 2.34 13.08 17.40
CA ASP A 108 2.97 14.07 18.29
C ASP A 108 2.28 14.12 19.65
N ALA A 109 3.09 14.13 20.71
CA ALA A 109 2.62 14.43 22.06
C ALA A 109 3.72 15.09 22.89
N ASP A 110 3.37 16.16 23.61
CA ASP A 110 4.26 16.87 24.54
C ASP A 110 5.61 17.30 23.94
N GLY A 111 5.60 17.70 22.66
CA GLY A 111 6.81 18.12 21.92
C GLY A 111 7.74 16.96 21.55
N ARG A 112 7.25 15.72 21.61
CA ARG A 112 7.95 14.52 21.14
C ARG A 112 7.18 13.88 19.99
N GLU A 113 7.93 13.51 18.97
CA GLU A 113 7.47 12.75 17.83
C GLU A 113 7.57 11.24 18.13
N TYR A 114 6.53 10.49 17.78
CA TYR A 114 6.49 9.03 17.86
C TYR A 114 6.23 8.47 16.47
N VAL A 115 7.12 7.58 16.02
CA VAL A 115 7.09 7.05 14.66
C VAL A 115 6.81 5.56 14.68
N ASN A 116 5.88 5.12 13.82
CA ASN A 116 5.64 3.73 13.47
C ASN A 116 5.68 3.61 11.95
N CYS A 117 6.30 2.57 11.40
CA CYS A 117 6.48 2.44 9.96
C CYS A 117 6.13 1.04 9.50
N TRP A 118 5.30 0.95 8.46
CA TRP A 118 4.91 -0.29 7.81
C TRP A 118 5.50 -0.28 6.41
N HIS A 119 6.14 -1.39 6.01
CA HIS A 119 6.81 -1.50 4.72
C HIS A 119 6.31 -2.75 4.00
N LEU A 120 6.08 -2.62 2.70
CA LEU A 120 5.65 -3.65 1.78
C LEU A 120 6.52 -3.53 0.52
N ASP A 121 7.36 -4.53 0.29
CA ASP A 121 8.28 -4.61 -0.83
C ASP A 121 8.09 -5.93 -1.59
N LYS A 122 8.73 -5.98 -2.76
CA LYS A 122 8.87 -7.19 -3.55
C LYS A 122 10.26 -7.78 -3.31
N ASP A 123 10.33 -9.07 -3.05
CA ASP A 123 11.61 -9.77 -2.96
C ASP A 123 12.22 -9.89 -4.37
N ILE A 124 13.35 -9.21 -4.59
CA ILE A 124 14.08 -9.22 -5.86
C ILE A 124 15.39 -9.97 -5.62
N PRO A 125 15.60 -11.15 -6.23
CA PRO A 125 16.85 -11.88 -6.11
C PRO A 125 18.03 -11.03 -6.64
N PRO A 126 19.17 -10.97 -5.92
CA PRO A 126 20.30 -10.15 -6.33
C PRO A 126 20.95 -10.62 -7.64
N GLN A 127 20.89 -11.92 -7.97
CA GLN A 127 21.28 -12.52 -9.26
C GLN A 127 20.42 -13.75 -9.60
N GLU A 128 20.29 -14.07 -10.89
CA GLU A 128 19.66 -15.31 -11.35
C GLU A 128 20.42 -16.53 -10.81
N GLY A 129 19.82 -17.29 -9.89
CA GLY A 129 20.40 -18.51 -9.32
C GLY A 129 20.91 -18.39 -7.88
N ASP A 130 20.85 -17.21 -7.26
CA ASP A 130 21.17 -17.07 -5.84
C ASP A 130 20.03 -17.61 -4.95
N THR A 131 20.38 -18.41 -3.95
CA THR A 131 19.45 -18.92 -2.93
C THR A 131 19.37 -17.94 -1.77
N HIS A 132 18.16 -17.46 -1.43
CA HIS A 132 17.96 -16.67 -0.22
C HIS A 132 18.36 -17.49 1.02
N ASN A 133 19.04 -16.86 1.98
CA ASN A 133 19.48 -17.52 3.23
C ASN A 133 18.30 -17.97 4.12
N THR A 134 17.09 -17.52 3.81
CA THR A 134 15.87 -17.73 4.61
C THR A 134 14.64 -17.75 3.69
N ILE A 135 13.60 -18.51 4.07
CA ILE A 135 12.37 -18.72 3.28
C ILE A 135 11.53 -17.44 3.26
N HIS A 136 11.32 -16.81 2.10
CA HIS A 136 10.66 -15.50 1.99
C HIS A 136 9.55 -15.49 0.91
N PRO A 137 8.35 -14.96 1.24
CA PRO A 137 7.32 -14.70 0.24
C PRO A 137 7.75 -13.60 -0.73
N SER A 138 7.29 -13.67 -1.99
CA SER A 138 7.57 -12.63 -3.00
C SER A 138 7.06 -11.24 -2.62
N TYR A 139 6.01 -11.17 -1.79
CA TYR A 139 5.42 -9.93 -1.27
C TYR A 139 5.17 -10.10 0.22
N HIS A 140 5.62 -9.16 1.05
CA HIS A 140 5.51 -9.35 2.49
C HIS A 140 5.28 -8.10 3.34
N PHE A 141 4.57 -8.30 4.45
CA PHE A 141 4.29 -7.27 5.45
C PHE A 141 5.25 -7.40 6.65
N GLN A 142 5.63 -6.25 7.21
CA GLN A 142 6.38 -6.18 8.46
C GLN A 142 5.75 -5.17 9.43
N ALA A 143 5.33 -5.62 10.62
CA ALA A 143 4.78 -4.77 11.69
C ALA A 143 4.98 -5.42 13.09
N GLY A 144 4.97 -4.61 14.17
CA GLY A 144 5.00 -5.06 15.59
C GLY A 144 3.62 -5.01 16.30
N GLY A 145 3.43 -5.76 17.41
CA GLY A 145 2.10 -6.17 17.94
C GLY A 145 1.79 -6.08 19.47
N ASP A 146 0.83 -6.89 19.96
CA ASP A 146 0.06 -6.74 21.23
C ASP A 146 0.81 -6.93 22.57
N GLY A 147 1.99 -7.56 22.57
CA GLY A 147 2.80 -7.76 23.79
C GLY A 147 3.35 -6.47 24.42
N LEU A 148 3.04 -5.32 23.80
CA LEU A 148 3.46 -3.98 24.18
C LEU A 148 2.44 -3.27 25.08
N GLU A 149 1.26 -3.86 25.32
CA GLU A 149 0.25 -3.27 26.20
C GLU A 149 0.75 -3.23 27.67
N GLY A 150 0.93 -2.02 28.21
CA GLY A 150 1.39 -1.80 29.59
C GLY A 150 2.91 -1.85 29.79
N LYS A 151 3.71 -1.88 28.72
CA LYS A 151 5.19 -1.85 28.77
C LYS A 151 5.74 -0.44 28.52
N ASP A 152 6.85 -0.10 29.20
CA ASP A 152 7.57 1.16 28.96
C ASP A 152 8.31 1.08 27.62
N THR A 153 8.09 2.07 26.76
CA THR A 153 8.69 2.19 25.42
C THR A 153 10.23 2.25 25.43
N GLY A 154 10.85 2.54 26.59
CA GLY A 154 12.30 2.48 26.77
C GLY A 154 12.89 1.05 26.90
N GLN A 155 12.04 0.02 26.96
CA GLN A 155 12.43 -1.39 27.08
C GLN A 155 12.08 -2.22 25.83
N LEU A 156 11.75 -1.57 24.72
CA LEU A 156 11.37 -2.25 23.49
C LEU A 156 12.58 -2.96 22.86
N LEU A 157 12.55 -4.29 22.85
CA LEU A 157 13.38 -5.08 21.96
C LEU A 157 12.70 -5.15 20.59
N LEU A 158 13.19 -4.37 19.65
CA LEU A 158 12.75 -4.41 18.26
C LEU A 158 13.51 -5.53 17.53
N VAL A 159 12.86 -6.67 17.36
CA VAL A 159 13.29 -7.68 16.39
C VAL A 159 12.56 -7.42 15.07
N THR A 160 13.20 -7.71 13.94
CA THR A 160 12.52 -7.74 12.64
C THR A 160 11.36 -8.73 12.72
N ALA A 161 10.14 -8.24 12.51
CA ALA A 161 8.95 -9.09 12.51
C ALA A 161 9.05 -10.12 11.37
N PRO A 162 8.49 -11.33 11.54
CA PRO A 162 8.45 -12.31 10.47
C PRO A 162 7.70 -11.75 9.26
N ARG A 163 8.23 -11.99 8.07
CA ARG A 163 7.66 -11.56 6.80
C ARG A 163 6.37 -12.34 6.51
N LEU A 164 5.22 -11.68 6.56
CA LEU A 164 3.92 -12.31 6.29
C LEU A 164 3.51 -12.09 4.83
N PRO A 165 3.12 -13.13 4.07
CA PRO A 165 2.60 -12.95 2.72
C PRO A 165 1.42 -11.98 2.68
N HIS A 166 1.46 -11.03 1.74
CA HIS A 166 0.38 -10.07 1.54
C HIS A 166 0.26 -9.72 0.05
N PRO A 167 -0.96 -9.54 -0.51
CA PRO A 167 -1.10 -9.05 -1.88
C PRO A 167 -0.50 -7.64 -2.03
N PRO A 168 0.15 -7.32 -3.16
CA PRO A 168 0.64 -5.96 -3.39
C PRO A 168 -0.50 -4.94 -3.44
N MET A 169 -0.20 -3.68 -3.14
CA MET A 169 -1.14 -2.56 -3.27
C MET A 169 -0.53 -1.46 -4.13
N ASP A 170 -1.29 -0.92 -5.09
CA ASP A 170 -0.93 0.37 -5.70
C ASP A 170 -1.38 1.53 -4.80
N ILE A 171 -1.07 2.76 -5.22
CA ILE A 171 -1.41 3.97 -4.47
C ILE A 171 -2.91 4.08 -4.13
N PHE A 172 -3.81 3.59 -5.01
CA PHE A 172 -5.25 3.65 -4.77
C PHE A 172 -5.66 2.71 -3.63
N LEU A 173 -5.15 1.47 -3.68
CA LEU A 173 -5.39 0.48 -2.64
C LEU A 173 -4.72 0.88 -1.33
N ALA A 174 -3.53 1.49 -1.37
CA ALA A 174 -2.84 1.98 -0.18
C ALA A 174 -3.62 3.11 0.51
N ILE A 175 -4.08 4.12 -0.24
CA ILE A 175 -4.94 5.19 0.31
C ILE A 175 -6.24 4.59 0.86
N HIS A 176 -6.90 3.70 0.11
CA HIS A 176 -8.12 3.04 0.56
C HIS A 176 -7.89 2.22 1.84
N PHE A 177 -6.76 1.51 1.93
CA PHE A 177 -6.36 0.75 3.11
C PHE A 177 -6.24 1.66 4.33
N VAL A 178 -5.55 2.81 4.22
CA VAL A 178 -5.42 3.76 5.32
C VAL A 178 -6.80 4.32 5.73
N ILE A 179 -7.67 4.66 4.77
CA ILE A 179 -9.04 5.12 5.06
C ILE A 179 -9.82 4.05 5.83
N CYS A 180 -9.82 2.80 5.36
CA CYS A 180 -10.56 1.71 5.99
C CYS A 180 -10.09 1.40 7.42
N ASN A 181 -8.78 1.53 7.70
CA ASN A 181 -8.22 1.17 9.01
C ASN A 181 -8.26 2.32 10.02
N PHE A 182 -8.19 3.57 9.58
CA PHE A 182 -8.00 4.71 10.48
C PHE A 182 -9.15 5.74 10.47
N PHE A 183 -10.03 5.72 9.46
CA PHE A 183 -11.12 6.68 9.31
C PHE A 183 -12.49 6.01 9.50
N ASN A 184 -12.95 5.97 10.75
CA ASN A 184 -14.27 5.42 11.05
C ASN A 184 -15.41 6.35 10.57
N LYS A 185 -16.50 5.77 10.08
CA LYS A 185 -17.64 6.52 9.50
C LYS A 185 -18.39 7.43 10.49
N ARG A 186 -18.25 7.20 11.80
CA ARG A 186 -18.90 8.03 12.85
C ARG A 186 -18.17 9.36 12.98
N ASP A 187 -16.85 9.32 13.06
CA ASP A 187 -16.01 10.49 13.28
C ASP A 187 -15.63 11.18 11.96
N TYR A 188 -15.70 10.44 10.84
CA TYR A 188 -15.41 10.91 9.49
C TYR A 188 -16.57 10.58 8.52
N PRO A 189 -17.67 11.36 8.53
CA PRO A 189 -18.85 11.06 7.73
C PRO A 189 -18.61 11.04 6.21
N PHE A 190 -17.60 11.78 5.73
CA PHE A 190 -17.24 11.80 4.30
C PHE A 190 -16.92 10.42 3.74
N VAL A 191 -16.39 9.52 4.57
CA VAL A 191 -16.02 8.15 4.19
C VAL A 191 -17.23 7.39 3.63
N LYS A 192 -18.43 7.64 4.18
CA LYS A 192 -19.64 7.00 3.67
C LYS A 192 -19.91 7.40 2.22
N ASN A 193 -19.91 8.72 1.95
CA ASN A 193 -20.21 9.24 0.62
C ASN A 193 -19.12 8.87 -0.39
N LEU A 194 -17.85 8.91 0.03
CA LEU A 194 -16.72 8.46 -0.78
C LEU A 194 -16.88 7.01 -1.21
N PHE A 195 -17.29 6.12 -0.29
CA PHE A 195 -17.43 4.70 -0.58
C PHE A 195 -18.68 4.38 -1.42
N GLU A 196 -19.63 5.31 -1.50
CA GLU A 196 -20.83 5.20 -2.35
C GLU A 196 -20.61 5.81 -3.75
N ASP A 197 -19.50 6.52 -4.00
CA ASP A 197 -19.17 7.08 -5.31
C ASP A 197 -18.76 5.97 -6.30
N VAL A 198 -19.48 5.91 -7.42
CA VAL A 198 -19.29 4.87 -8.44
C VAL A 198 -17.92 4.97 -9.11
N ASP A 199 -17.44 6.19 -9.39
CA ASP A 199 -16.12 6.38 -10.01
C ASP A 199 -15.00 5.94 -9.04
N TYR A 200 -15.17 6.16 -7.73
CA TYR A 200 -14.24 5.67 -6.71
C TYR A 200 -14.18 4.15 -6.68
N GLN A 201 -15.34 3.48 -6.67
CA GLN A 201 -15.43 2.01 -6.71
C GLN A 201 -14.80 1.43 -7.97
N ASP A 202 -15.08 2.03 -9.12
CA ASP A 202 -14.54 1.62 -10.42
C ASP A 202 -13.00 1.71 -10.47
N ILE A 203 -12.42 2.76 -9.89
CA ILE A 203 -10.96 2.91 -9.78
C ILE A 203 -10.37 1.82 -8.89
N LEU A 204 -10.99 1.52 -7.74
CA LEU A 204 -10.56 0.45 -6.85
C LEU A 204 -10.71 -0.93 -7.49
N ASP A 205 -11.75 -1.15 -8.29
CA ASP A 205 -11.93 -2.38 -9.05
C ASP A 205 -10.80 -2.59 -10.05
N ARG A 206 -10.43 -1.55 -10.82
CA ARG A 206 -9.25 -1.61 -11.70
C ARG A 206 -7.96 -1.86 -10.92
N ALA A 207 -7.80 -1.24 -9.74
CA ALA A 207 -6.64 -1.48 -8.88
C ALA A 207 -6.56 -2.93 -8.38
N LYS A 208 -7.69 -3.51 -7.95
CA LYS A 208 -7.79 -4.94 -7.58
C LYS A 208 -7.47 -5.85 -8.76
N GLN A 209 -7.94 -5.52 -9.97
CA GLN A 209 -7.62 -6.28 -11.18
C GLN A 209 -6.12 -6.24 -11.52
N ARG A 210 -5.44 -5.11 -11.26
CA ARG A 210 -3.99 -4.98 -11.43
C ARG A 210 -3.20 -5.77 -10.40
N MET A 211 -3.59 -5.68 -9.13
CA MET A 211 -2.75 -6.11 -8.00
C MET A 211 -3.20 -7.43 -7.39
N PHE A 212 -4.47 -7.52 -6.98
CA PHE A 212 -4.96 -8.64 -6.18
C PHE A 212 -5.26 -9.87 -7.04
N ILE A 213 -5.86 -9.68 -8.22
CA ILE A 213 -6.26 -10.82 -9.06
C ILE A 213 -5.06 -11.67 -9.49
N PRO A 214 -3.94 -11.11 -10.00
CA PRO A 214 -2.74 -11.90 -10.30
C PRO A 214 -2.19 -12.63 -9.07
N TYR A 215 -2.14 -11.96 -7.91
CA TYR A 215 -1.67 -12.55 -6.66
C TYR A 215 -2.53 -13.73 -6.21
N PHE A 216 -3.87 -13.60 -6.20
CA PHE A 216 -4.74 -14.67 -5.74
C PHE A 216 -4.86 -15.84 -6.73
N ARG A 217 -4.64 -15.60 -8.03
CA ARG A 217 -4.54 -16.68 -9.02
C ARG A 217 -3.38 -17.65 -8.73
N ALA A 218 -2.37 -17.23 -7.96
CA ALA A 218 -1.27 -18.10 -7.54
C ALA A 218 -1.72 -19.35 -6.75
N PHE A 219 -2.91 -19.31 -6.15
CA PHE A 219 -3.48 -20.39 -5.36
C PHE A 219 -4.36 -21.35 -6.18
N ASN A 220 -4.57 -21.07 -7.47
CA ASN A 220 -5.32 -21.98 -8.35
C ASN A 220 -4.48 -23.21 -8.69
N GLU A 221 -5.11 -24.40 -8.72
CA GLU A 221 -4.44 -25.67 -9.03
C GLU A 221 -3.79 -25.69 -10.42
N ASP A 222 -4.34 -24.95 -11.38
CA ASP A 222 -3.88 -24.86 -12.77
C ASP A 222 -3.00 -23.63 -13.03
N CYS A 223 -2.51 -22.94 -11.99
CA CYS A 223 -1.67 -21.76 -12.16
C CYS A 223 -0.36 -22.10 -12.88
N LYS A 224 -0.16 -21.49 -14.05
CA LYS A 224 1.07 -21.61 -14.86
C LYS A 224 1.98 -20.38 -14.77
N HIS A 225 1.63 -19.45 -13.90
CA HIS A 225 2.34 -18.19 -13.78
C HIS A 225 3.69 -18.40 -13.10
N LEU A 226 4.75 -17.85 -13.68
CA LEU A 226 6.13 -18.06 -13.23
C LEU A 226 6.44 -17.34 -11.93
N ASP A 227 5.85 -16.16 -11.70
CA ASP A 227 6.08 -15.35 -10.49
C ASP A 227 4.97 -15.47 -9.44
N PHE A 228 3.70 -15.37 -9.82
CA PHE A 228 2.55 -15.64 -8.96
C PHE A 228 2.19 -17.13 -8.95
N ASN A 229 2.98 -17.94 -8.24
CA ASN A 229 2.62 -19.34 -7.90
C ASN A 229 2.74 -19.58 -6.40
N LEU A 230 2.08 -20.64 -5.91
CA LEU A 230 2.01 -20.97 -4.48
C LEU A 230 3.39 -21.00 -3.80
N GLY A 231 4.41 -21.56 -4.45
CA GLY A 231 5.76 -21.65 -3.90
C GLY A 231 6.45 -20.29 -3.74
N LYS A 232 6.09 -19.30 -4.56
CA LYS A 232 6.61 -17.93 -4.50
C LYS A 232 5.78 -17.01 -3.60
N VAL A 233 4.45 -17.06 -3.69
CA VAL A 233 3.57 -16.19 -2.89
C VAL A 233 3.41 -16.67 -1.47
N PHE A 234 3.47 -17.98 -1.22
CA PHE A 234 3.33 -18.56 0.11
C PHE A 234 4.25 -19.77 0.29
N PRO A 235 5.58 -19.56 0.33
CA PRO A 235 6.55 -20.65 0.33
C PRO A 235 6.40 -21.63 1.50
N LEU A 236 5.91 -21.14 2.65
CA LEU A 236 5.63 -21.97 3.82
C LEU A 236 4.60 -23.08 3.55
N ALA A 237 3.70 -22.89 2.59
CA ALA A 237 2.68 -23.89 2.24
C ALA A 237 3.22 -25.05 1.38
N VAL A 238 4.41 -24.91 0.78
CA VAL A 238 4.95 -25.87 -0.19
C VAL A 238 6.19 -26.60 0.34
N LEU A 239 6.93 -25.99 1.26
CA LEU A 239 8.14 -26.57 1.82
C LEU A 239 7.81 -27.65 2.87
N LEU A 240 8.00 -28.91 2.47
CA LEU A 240 8.20 -30.07 3.35
C LEU A 240 9.63 -30.59 3.19
#